data_AF-A0A0F0GKE7-F1
#
_entry.id   AF-A0A0F0GKE7-F1
#
_cell.length_a   1.000
_cell.length_b   1.000
_cell.length_c   1.000
_cell.angle_alpha   90.00
_cell.angle_beta   90.00
_cell.angle_gamma   90.00
#
_symmetry.space_group_name_H-M   'P 1'
#
loop_
_entity.id
_entity.type
_entity.pdbx_description
1 polymer ?
#
loop_
_entity_poly.entity_id
_entity_poly.type
_entity_poly.pdbx_seq_one_letter_code
_entity_poly.pdbx_strand_id
1 'polypeptide(L)'
;MITANDVVTCLVCADEVAGALLARHDPRCGGAVCTGCVAGIVRMSCEPTVVPAASEGDFEWGQLPAAPACPACRAPFAREWLASLAVLPDDLLEIAFAIDRSENWYRHTGEPWRRVGQDPFVAEVELMPVAEPDLARSVREDTTFMPEVNRLLVHAVDQYHRVLLDVRQEVRVTRVLTQRRIADHVIVFDELTSRIAELCARRAAVVAAVRSAPCDPESVVNVLAALMAACVDAGRCDDHLQLCAASERLMALPCPQVPVADLEPLAGALGADSLWFELAAHIRRVDDGMAALWRDLRAQAASWTPEAARAVVVRALADMDELDLMTCLREMVNVHGWTDQVDEENARLAELVDGARGVLGLT
;
A
#
# COMPACT_ATOMS: atom_id res chain seq x y z
N MET A 1 -64.05 -12.30 -24.03
CA MET A 1 -64.00 -13.31 -22.96
C MET A 1 -63.02 -14.36 -23.43
N ILE A 2 -61.88 -14.56 -22.75
CA ILE A 2 -60.92 -15.61 -23.09
C ILE A 2 -61.36 -16.88 -22.35
N THR A 3 -61.59 -17.97 -23.06
CA THR A 3 -61.89 -19.27 -22.47
C THR A 3 -60.61 -20.06 -22.18
N ALA A 4 -60.69 -21.11 -21.36
CA ALA A 4 -59.54 -21.96 -21.04
C ALA A 4 -58.89 -22.62 -22.28
N ASN A 5 -59.62 -22.70 -23.40
CA ASN A 5 -59.18 -23.30 -24.66
C ASN A 5 -58.68 -22.27 -25.68
N ASP A 6 -58.78 -20.98 -25.39
CA ASP A 6 -58.30 -19.94 -26.30
C ASP A 6 -56.77 -19.87 -26.22
N VAL A 7 -56.11 -19.82 -27.36
CA VAL A 7 -54.67 -19.56 -27.46
C VAL A 7 -54.48 -18.07 -27.66
N VAL A 8 -53.71 -17.43 -26.78
CA VAL A 8 -53.43 -16.00 -26.86
C VAL A 8 -51.95 -15.77 -26.66
N THR A 9 -51.40 -14.87 -27.47
CA THR A 9 -50.00 -14.48 -27.42
C THR A 9 -49.69 -13.71 -26.14
N CYS A 10 -48.68 -14.14 -25.40
CA CYS A 10 -48.19 -13.41 -24.23
C CYS A 10 -47.50 -12.11 -24.66
N LEU A 11 -47.84 -10.99 -24.00
CA LEU A 11 -47.25 -9.69 -24.32
C LEU A 11 -45.74 -9.60 -24.06
N VAL A 12 -45.19 -10.44 -23.19
CA VAL A 12 -43.80 -10.36 -22.74
C VAL A 12 -42.89 -11.30 -23.54
N CYS A 13 -43.22 -12.59 -23.62
CA CYS A 13 -42.40 -13.56 -24.35
C CYS A 13 -42.82 -13.76 -25.81
N ALA A 14 -43.95 -13.19 -26.24
CA ALA A 14 -44.53 -13.39 -27.57
C ALA A 14 -44.91 -14.85 -27.93
N ASP A 15 -44.88 -15.77 -26.96
CA ASP A 15 -45.32 -17.15 -27.16
C ASP A 15 -46.84 -17.27 -27.15
N GLU A 16 -47.35 -18.25 -27.90
CA GLU A 16 -48.74 -18.69 -27.84
C GLU A 16 -48.99 -19.53 -26.59
N VAL A 17 -49.89 -19.07 -25.72
CA VAL A 17 -50.14 -19.71 -24.43
C VAL A 17 -51.62 -20.03 -24.28
N ALA A 18 -51.92 -21.22 -23.75
CA ALA A 18 -53.27 -21.60 -23.41
C ALA A 18 -53.87 -20.64 -22.38
N GLY A 19 -55.16 -20.31 -22.54
CA GLY A 19 -55.88 -19.34 -21.71
C GLY A 19 -55.77 -19.59 -20.20
N ALA A 20 -55.65 -20.86 -19.78
CA ALA A 20 -55.48 -21.25 -18.38
C ALA A 20 -54.15 -20.80 -17.72
N LEU A 21 -53.13 -20.51 -18.52
CA LEU A 21 -51.81 -20.04 -18.04
C LEU A 21 -51.62 -18.53 -18.21
N LEU A 22 -52.67 -17.82 -18.63
CA LEU A 22 -52.66 -16.37 -18.79
C LEU A 22 -53.21 -15.69 -17.53
N ALA A 23 -52.44 -14.74 -17.03
CA ALA A 23 -52.83 -13.86 -15.95
C ALA A 23 -53.29 -12.51 -16.55
N ARG A 24 -54.47 -12.06 -16.13
CA ARG A 24 -54.97 -10.69 -16.37
C ARG A 24 -55.08 -9.97 -15.03
N HIS A 25 -54.30 -8.91 -14.90
CA HIS A 25 -54.28 -8.09 -13.70
C HIS A 25 -55.55 -7.23 -13.56
N ASP A 26 -55.96 -6.57 -14.64
CA ASP A 26 -57.21 -5.78 -14.69
C ASP A 26 -58.02 -6.21 -15.93
N PRO A 27 -59.31 -6.53 -15.82
CA PRO A 27 -60.16 -6.81 -16.99
C PRO A 27 -60.27 -5.67 -18.00
N ARG A 28 -59.97 -4.42 -17.60
CA ARG A 28 -59.87 -3.23 -18.47
C ARG A 28 -58.50 -3.10 -19.13
N CYS A 29 -57.48 -3.79 -18.62
CA CYS A 29 -56.18 -3.92 -19.24
C CYS A 29 -56.27 -4.95 -20.38
N GLY A 30 -55.99 -4.52 -21.61
CA GLY A 30 -55.98 -5.40 -22.78
C GLY A 30 -54.84 -6.43 -22.81
N GLY A 31 -53.81 -6.24 -21.97
CA GLY A 31 -52.64 -7.11 -21.92
C GLY A 31 -52.92 -8.45 -21.24
N ALA A 32 -52.55 -9.54 -21.92
CA ALA A 32 -52.48 -10.88 -21.34
C ALA A 32 -51.00 -11.29 -21.18
N VAL A 33 -50.63 -11.70 -19.97
CA VAL A 33 -49.25 -12.10 -19.66
C VAL A 33 -49.30 -13.51 -19.09
N CYS A 34 -48.46 -14.42 -19.58
CA CYS A 34 -48.41 -15.77 -19.01
C CYS A 34 -47.86 -15.73 -17.57
N THR A 35 -48.28 -16.66 -16.73
CA THR A 35 -47.87 -16.72 -15.33
C THR A 35 -46.36 -16.81 -15.14
N GLY A 36 -45.65 -17.48 -16.07
CA GLY A 36 -44.18 -17.52 -16.09
C GLY A 36 -43.54 -16.14 -16.29
N CYS A 37 -44.08 -15.32 -17.19
CA CYS A 37 -43.60 -13.95 -17.41
C CYS A 37 -43.96 -13.03 -16.24
N VAL A 38 -45.11 -13.22 -15.58
CA VAL A 38 -45.44 -12.50 -14.34
C VAL A 38 -44.41 -12.83 -13.25
N ALA A 39 -44.07 -14.11 -13.08
CA ALA A 39 -43.03 -14.54 -12.13
C ALA A 39 -41.65 -13.92 -12.46
N GLY A 40 -41.29 -13.86 -13.75
CA GLY A 40 -40.07 -13.20 -14.20
C GLY A 40 -40.03 -11.71 -13.86
N ILE A 41 -41.13 -10.97 -14.08
CA ILE A 41 -41.24 -9.55 -13.73
C ILE A 41 -41.03 -9.33 -12.23
N VAL A 42 -41.64 -10.16 -11.38
CA VAL A 42 -41.46 -10.04 -9.93
C VAL A 42 -40.01 -10.30 -9.53
N ARG A 43 -39.37 -11.35 -10.06
CA ARG A 43 -37.94 -11.62 -9.78
C ARG A 43 -37.04 -10.47 -10.19
N MET A 44 -37.19 -9.96 -11.41
CA MET A 44 -36.39 -8.83 -11.90
C MET A 44 -36.58 -7.57 -11.05
N SER A 45 -37.77 -7.36 -10.47
CA SER A 45 -38.03 -6.21 -9.61
C SER A 45 -37.32 -6.25 -8.25
N CYS A 46 -36.71 -7.39 -7.90
CA CYS A 46 -35.96 -7.62 -6.66
C CYS A 46 -34.44 -7.51 -6.84
N GLU A 47 -33.95 -7.37 -8.07
CA GLU A 47 -32.52 -7.31 -8.38
C GLU A 47 -32.15 -5.92 -8.91
N PRO A 48 -31.07 -5.28 -8.40
CA PRO A 48 -30.64 -4.00 -8.93
C PRO A 48 -30.21 -4.10 -10.40
N THR A 49 -30.60 -3.10 -11.19
CA THR A 49 -30.19 -2.95 -12.59
C THR A 49 -29.14 -1.85 -12.71
N VAL A 50 -28.11 -2.10 -13.54
CA VAL A 50 -27.04 -1.14 -13.81
C VAL A 50 -27.60 0.17 -14.33
N VAL A 51 -27.07 1.29 -13.83
CA VAL A 51 -27.33 2.65 -14.28
C VAL A 51 -26.14 3.09 -15.13
N PRO A 52 -26.20 3.00 -16.48
CA PRO A 52 -25.03 3.17 -17.34
C PRO A 52 -24.43 4.58 -17.25
N ALA A 53 -25.27 5.59 -17.02
CA ALA A 53 -24.82 6.98 -16.91
C ALA A 53 -24.04 7.29 -15.63
N ALA A 54 -24.10 6.41 -14.63
CA ALA A 54 -23.39 6.56 -13.36
C ALA A 54 -22.22 5.56 -13.22
N SER A 55 -22.15 4.55 -14.08
CA SER A 55 -21.16 3.46 -14.01
C SER A 55 -19.95 3.78 -14.88
N GLU A 56 -18.74 3.51 -14.40
CA GLU A 56 -17.48 3.79 -15.11
C GLU A 56 -16.43 2.73 -14.81
N GLY A 57 -15.69 2.31 -15.84
CA GLY A 57 -14.63 1.30 -15.73
C GLY A 57 -15.16 -0.03 -15.21
N ASP A 58 -14.51 -0.53 -14.15
CA ASP A 58 -14.84 -1.82 -13.54
C ASP A 58 -15.94 -1.74 -12.47
N PHE A 59 -16.57 -0.57 -12.27
CA PHE A 59 -17.58 -0.33 -11.24
C PHE A 59 -18.96 -0.06 -11.82
N GLU A 60 -19.99 -0.63 -11.19
CA GLU A 60 -21.39 -0.50 -11.62
C GLU A 60 -22.27 0.02 -10.49
N TRP A 61 -23.04 1.06 -10.80
CA TRP A 61 -24.10 1.56 -9.93
C TRP A 61 -25.43 0.93 -10.30
N GLY A 62 -26.21 0.58 -9.30
CA GLY A 62 -27.47 -0.12 -9.46
C GLY A 62 -28.61 0.60 -8.79
N GLN A 63 -29.77 0.54 -9.42
CA GLN A 63 -31.03 0.92 -8.79
C GLN A 63 -32.01 -0.23 -8.93
N LEU A 64 -32.82 -0.46 -7.90
CA LEU A 64 -33.92 -1.40 -8.01
C LEU A 64 -34.95 -0.87 -9.01
N PRO A 65 -35.47 -1.74 -9.89
CA PRO A 65 -36.58 -1.38 -10.74
C PRO A 65 -37.80 -0.93 -9.93
N ALA A 66 -38.71 -0.23 -10.61
CA ALA A 66 -40.02 0.07 -10.06
C ALA A 66 -40.72 -1.21 -9.57
N ALA A 67 -41.67 -1.05 -8.64
CA ALA A 67 -42.47 -2.17 -8.14
C ALA A 67 -43.11 -2.97 -9.29
N PRO A 68 -43.27 -4.30 -9.15
CA PRO A 68 -43.81 -5.15 -10.20
C PRO A 68 -45.11 -4.59 -10.75
N ALA A 69 -45.15 -4.34 -12.05
CA ALA A 69 -46.28 -3.68 -12.71
C ALA A 69 -46.64 -4.36 -14.02
N CYS A 70 -47.89 -4.18 -14.43
CA CYS A 70 -48.39 -4.69 -15.70
C CYS A 70 -47.65 -4.04 -16.88
N PRO A 71 -47.03 -4.82 -17.79
CA PRO A 71 -46.30 -4.25 -18.93
C PRO A 71 -47.22 -3.50 -19.91
N ALA A 72 -48.53 -3.80 -19.92
CA ALA A 72 -49.49 -3.14 -20.81
C ALA A 72 -49.98 -1.80 -20.25
N CYS A 73 -50.52 -1.79 -19.02
CA CYS A 73 -51.15 -0.60 -18.43
C CYS A 73 -50.29 0.12 -17.39
N ARG A 74 -49.11 -0.41 -17.06
CA ARG A 74 -48.18 0.08 -16.03
C ARG A 74 -48.77 0.18 -14.62
N ALA A 75 -49.96 -0.36 -14.39
CA ALA A 75 -50.55 -0.44 -13.06
C ALA A 75 -49.73 -1.40 -12.18
N PRO A 76 -49.41 -1.04 -10.93
CA PRO A 76 -48.74 -1.93 -9.99
C PRO A 76 -49.58 -3.18 -9.75
N PHE A 77 -48.93 -4.34 -9.71
CA PHE A 77 -49.61 -5.56 -9.31
C PHE A 77 -49.96 -5.50 -7.82
N ALA A 78 -51.19 -5.90 -7.49
CA ALA A 78 -51.58 -6.09 -6.09
C ALA A 78 -50.95 -7.37 -5.54
N ARG A 79 -50.50 -7.34 -4.27
CA ARG A 79 -49.89 -8.49 -3.61
C ARG A 79 -50.83 -9.69 -3.58
N GLU A 80 -52.10 -9.46 -3.26
CA GLU A 80 -53.13 -10.49 -3.15
C GLU A 80 -53.40 -11.16 -4.50
N TRP A 81 -53.36 -10.38 -5.59
CA TRP A 81 -53.51 -10.90 -6.93
C TRP A 81 -52.33 -11.80 -7.31
N LEU A 82 -51.09 -11.37 -7.04
CA LEU A 82 -49.91 -12.20 -7.30
C LEU A 82 -49.91 -13.50 -6.48
N ALA A 83 -50.30 -13.43 -5.20
CA ALA A 83 -50.44 -14.61 -4.35
C ALA A 83 -51.48 -15.61 -4.90
N SER A 84 -52.59 -15.11 -5.46
CA SER A 84 -53.64 -15.96 -6.05
C SER A 84 -53.19 -16.77 -7.27
N LEU A 85 -52.10 -16.37 -7.93
CA LEU A 85 -51.55 -17.09 -9.07
C LEU A 85 -50.78 -18.36 -8.67
N ALA A 86 -50.38 -18.48 -7.40
CA ALA A 86 -49.63 -19.62 -6.86
C ALA A 86 -48.39 -20.04 -7.69
N VAL A 87 -47.76 -19.09 -8.38
CA VAL A 87 -46.58 -19.31 -9.25
C VAL A 87 -45.28 -18.77 -8.67
N LEU A 88 -45.35 -18.10 -7.53
CA LEU A 88 -44.21 -17.49 -6.85
C LEU A 88 -44.09 -18.03 -5.42
N PRO A 89 -42.86 -18.25 -4.94
CA PRO A 89 -42.60 -18.47 -3.52
C PRO A 89 -43.09 -17.29 -2.66
N ASP A 90 -43.62 -17.58 -1.47
CA ASP A 90 -44.18 -16.55 -0.56
C ASP A 90 -43.12 -15.55 -0.08
N ASP A 91 -41.90 -16.04 0.17
CA ASP A 91 -40.74 -15.22 0.56
C ASP A 91 -40.36 -14.20 -0.52
N LEU A 92 -40.44 -14.57 -1.80
CA LEU A 92 -40.16 -13.64 -2.90
C LEU A 92 -41.21 -12.52 -2.97
N LEU A 93 -42.48 -12.83 -2.72
CA LEU A 93 -43.53 -11.81 -2.67
C LEU A 93 -43.34 -10.86 -1.47
N GLU A 94 -42.88 -11.38 -0.33
CA GLU A 94 -42.53 -10.53 0.81
C GLU A 94 -41.37 -9.59 0.47
N ILE A 95 -40.29 -10.12 -0.09
CA ILE A 95 -39.12 -9.33 -0.52
C ILE A 95 -39.54 -8.26 -1.52
N ALA A 96 -40.30 -8.62 -2.57
CA ALA A 96 -40.70 -7.71 -3.63
C ALA A 96 -41.49 -6.51 -3.09
N PHE A 97 -42.35 -6.68 -2.08
CA PHE A 97 -43.17 -5.59 -1.56
C PHE A 97 -42.56 -4.87 -0.35
N ALA A 98 -41.63 -5.50 0.37
CA ALA A 98 -40.96 -4.89 1.53
C ALA A 98 -39.68 -4.11 1.17
N ILE A 99 -39.09 -4.36 0.00
CA ILE A 99 -37.83 -3.72 -0.39
C ILE A 99 -38.00 -2.21 -0.62
N ASP A 100 -37.14 -1.42 0.03
CA ASP A 100 -37.06 0.03 -0.18
C ASP A 100 -36.37 0.30 -1.52
N ARG A 101 -37.13 0.91 -2.44
CA ARG A 101 -36.69 1.22 -3.81
C ARG A 101 -36.07 2.60 -3.96
N SER A 102 -36.03 3.38 -2.89
CA SER A 102 -35.27 4.63 -2.84
C SER A 102 -33.77 4.40 -2.61
N GLU A 103 -33.40 3.19 -2.20
CA GLU A 103 -32.03 2.77 -1.93
C GLU A 103 -31.23 2.56 -3.23
N ASN A 104 -29.98 3.01 -3.23
CA ASN A 104 -29.02 2.79 -4.32
C ASN A 104 -28.10 1.61 -3.99
N TRP A 105 -27.54 1.00 -5.04
CA TRP A 105 -26.72 -0.20 -4.95
C TRP A 105 -25.41 0.00 -5.71
N TYR A 106 -24.37 -0.71 -5.33
CA TYR A 106 -23.09 -0.70 -6.06
C TYR A 106 -22.49 -2.11 -6.12
N ARG A 107 -21.62 -2.34 -7.11
CA ARG A 107 -20.75 -3.51 -7.21
C ARG A 107 -19.54 -3.25 -8.09
N HIS A 108 -18.52 -4.11 -7.98
CA HIS A 108 -17.54 -4.29 -9.06
C HIS A 108 -18.10 -5.23 -10.13
N THR A 109 -17.62 -5.09 -11.36
CA THR A 109 -18.03 -5.91 -12.50
C THR A 109 -17.78 -7.40 -12.19
N GLY A 110 -18.85 -8.19 -12.16
CA GLY A 110 -18.79 -9.62 -11.82
C GLY A 110 -19.01 -9.95 -10.34
N GLU A 111 -19.14 -8.95 -9.46
CA GLU A 111 -19.42 -9.15 -8.03
C GLU A 111 -20.93 -9.08 -7.68
N PRO A 112 -21.34 -9.54 -6.47
CA PRO A 112 -22.69 -9.34 -5.96
C PRO A 112 -23.01 -7.86 -5.66
N TRP A 113 -24.28 -7.49 -5.80
CA TRP A 113 -24.78 -6.16 -5.43
C TRP A 113 -24.72 -5.91 -3.92
N ARG A 114 -24.29 -4.72 -3.52
CA ARG A 114 -24.26 -4.25 -2.13
C ARG A 114 -25.15 -3.02 -1.98
N ARG A 115 -26.00 -3.00 -0.93
CA ARG A 115 -26.91 -1.87 -0.65
C ARG A 115 -26.12 -0.70 -0.05
N VAL A 116 -26.36 0.50 -0.55
CA VAL A 116 -25.83 1.74 0.04
C VAL A 116 -26.83 2.22 1.08
N GLY A 117 -26.75 1.72 2.31
CA GLY A 117 -27.73 2.02 3.36
C GLY A 117 -27.79 3.49 3.80
N GLN A 118 -28.83 3.87 4.54
CA GLN A 118 -28.92 5.13 5.28
C GLN A 118 -27.85 5.23 6.38
N ASP A 119 -26.88 6.14 6.17
CA ASP A 119 -25.75 6.59 7.01
C ASP A 119 -24.84 5.57 7.75
N PRO A 120 -24.45 4.40 7.17
CA PRO A 120 -23.33 3.61 7.69
C PRO A 120 -21.98 4.35 7.55
N PHE A 121 -21.85 5.21 6.54
CA PHE A 121 -20.63 5.98 6.30
C PHE A 121 -20.26 6.93 7.45
N VAL A 122 -21.24 7.48 8.18
CA VAL A 122 -21.00 8.33 9.35
C VAL A 122 -20.33 7.55 10.47
N ALA A 123 -20.82 6.35 10.75
CA ALA A 123 -20.23 5.47 11.76
C ALA A 123 -18.86 4.94 11.29
N GLU A 124 -18.71 4.62 10.01
CA GLU A 124 -17.46 4.19 9.39
C GLU A 124 -16.38 5.28 9.48
N VAL A 125 -16.68 6.54 9.13
CA VAL A 125 -15.73 7.66 9.22
C VAL A 125 -15.24 7.91 10.67
N GLU A 126 -16.08 7.70 11.67
CA GLU A 126 -15.67 7.77 13.08
C GLU A 126 -14.74 6.60 13.46
N LEU A 127 -14.83 5.46 12.78
CA LEU A 127 -13.95 4.29 12.94
C LEU A 127 -12.66 4.39 12.12
N MET A 128 -12.58 5.28 11.12
CA MET A 128 -11.35 5.46 10.34
C MET A 128 -10.18 5.87 11.24
N PRO A 129 -9.01 5.20 11.11
CA PRO A 129 -7.89 5.48 11.98
C PRO A 129 -7.33 6.87 11.69
N VAL A 130 -7.05 7.60 12.76
CA VAL A 130 -6.31 8.88 12.73
C VAL A 130 -4.85 8.51 12.90
N ALA A 131 -4.00 8.98 12.00
CA ALA A 131 -2.58 8.80 12.19
C ALA A 131 -2.13 9.60 13.43
N GLU A 132 -1.43 8.95 14.36
CA GLU A 132 -1.00 9.63 15.58
C GLU A 132 -0.15 10.86 15.22
N PRO A 133 -0.14 11.94 16.03
CA PRO A 133 0.69 13.12 15.76
C PRO A 133 2.18 12.79 15.60
N ASP A 134 2.62 11.70 16.24
CA ASP A 134 3.99 11.16 16.16
C ASP A 134 4.19 10.18 14.99
N LEU A 135 3.11 9.74 14.30
CA LEU A 135 3.21 8.94 13.09
C LEU A 135 3.85 9.81 11.98
N ALA A 136 4.91 9.29 11.36
CA ALA A 136 5.76 10.02 10.43
C ALA A 136 6.58 11.15 11.07
N ARG A 137 6.73 11.22 12.40
CA ARG A 137 7.63 12.19 13.03
C ARG A 137 9.09 11.95 12.66
N SER A 138 9.51 10.68 12.57
CA SER A 138 10.85 10.30 12.14
C SER A 138 11.05 10.61 10.64
N VAL A 139 10.01 10.44 9.81
CA VAL A 139 9.95 10.94 8.41
C VAL A 139 10.05 12.47 8.29
N ARG A 140 9.42 13.22 9.20
CA ARG A 140 9.43 14.69 9.20
C ARG A 140 10.78 15.26 9.67
N GLU A 141 11.49 14.51 10.49
CA GLU A 141 12.79 14.89 11.06
C GLU A 141 13.97 14.38 10.21
N ASP A 142 13.83 13.28 9.44
CA ASP A 142 14.83 12.81 8.47
C ASP A 142 14.73 13.56 7.13
N THR A 143 15.52 14.62 7.03
CA THR A 143 15.71 15.42 5.81
C THR A 143 16.94 15.03 5.01
N THR A 144 17.64 13.95 5.38
CA THR A 144 19.00 13.68 4.89
C THR A 144 19.15 12.39 4.10
N PHE A 145 18.54 11.30 4.54
CA PHE A 145 18.75 10.00 3.91
C PHE A 145 17.78 9.80 2.73
N MET A 146 16.47 9.89 2.96
CA MET A 146 15.43 9.72 1.93
C MET A 146 14.49 10.93 1.80
N PRO A 147 15.02 12.17 1.66
CA PRO A 147 14.21 13.39 1.78
C PRO A 147 13.01 13.46 0.84
N GLU A 148 13.14 13.01 -0.41
CA GLU A 148 12.06 13.18 -1.39
C GLU A 148 10.85 12.27 -1.11
N VAL A 149 11.07 10.96 -0.95
CA VAL A 149 9.97 10.04 -0.62
C VAL A 149 9.38 10.34 0.76
N ASN A 150 10.21 10.74 1.73
CA ASN A 150 9.76 11.16 3.06
C ASN A 150 8.83 12.38 2.97
N ARG A 151 9.23 13.41 2.23
CA ARG A 151 8.42 14.63 2.00
C ARG A 151 7.08 14.30 1.33
N LEU A 152 7.08 13.46 0.31
CA LEU A 152 5.87 13.04 -0.39
C LEU A 152 4.93 12.24 0.52
N LEU A 153 5.48 11.37 1.36
CA LEU A 153 4.73 10.55 2.32
C LEU A 153 4.08 11.42 3.39
N VAL A 154 4.83 12.35 3.99
CA VAL A 154 4.28 13.33 4.94
C VAL A 154 3.14 14.11 4.31
N HIS A 155 3.31 14.57 3.07
CA HIS A 155 2.25 15.30 2.39
C HIS A 155 0.99 14.46 2.19
N ALA A 156 1.13 13.18 1.80
CA ALA A 156 -0.01 12.28 1.61
C ALA A 156 -0.72 11.97 2.94
N VAL A 157 0.01 11.71 4.02
CA VAL A 157 -0.55 11.49 5.36
C VAL A 157 -1.25 12.74 5.89
N ASP A 158 -0.68 13.94 5.67
CA ASP A 158 -1.30 15.21 6.05
C ASP A 158 -2.56 15.52 5.23
N GLN A 159 -2.59 15.10 3.96
CA GLN A 159 -3.80 15.19 3.13
C GLN A 159 -4.88 14.24 3.63
N TYR A 160 -4.55 12.97 3.88
CA TYR A 160 -5.45 11.98 4.48
C TYR A 160 -6.09 12.52 5.77
N HIS A 161 -5.27 13.07 6.66
CA HIS A 161 -5.75 13.68 7.90
C HIS A 161 -6.70 14.84 7.70
N ARG A 162 -6.34 15.78 6.82
CA ARG A 162 -7.17 16.95 6.56
C ARG A 162 -8.52 16.53 6.01
N VAL A 163 -8.53 15.62 5.02
CA VAL A 163 -9.78 15.10 4.46
C VAL A 163 -10.60 14.38 5.54
N LEU A 164 -9.98 13.54 6.38
CA LEU A 164 -10.69 12.88 7.48
C LEU A 164 -11.33 13.85 8.47
N LEU A 165 -10.61 14.90 8.85
CA LEU A 165 -11.14 15.94 9.75
C LEU A 165 -12.25 16.75 9.08
N ASP A 166 -12.10 17.09 7.80
CA ASP A 166 -13.10 17.83 7.03
C ASP A 166 -14.39 17.01 6.90
N VAL A 167 -14.30 15.71 6.58
CA VAL A 167 -15.47 14.81 6.50
C VAL A 167 -16.13 14.69 7.87
N ARG A 168 -15.37 14.47 8.95
CA ARG A 168 -15.92 14.42 10.32
C ARG A 168 -16.64 15.71 10.68
N GLN A 169 -16.08 16.86 10.31
CA GLN A 169 -16.71 18.14 10.55
C GLN A 169 -17.97 18.32 9.71
N GLU A 170 -17.95 17.93 8.44
CA GLU A 170 -19.11 17.96 7.55
C GLU A 170 -20.25 17.10 8.10
N VAL A 171 -19.94 15.86 8.52
CA VAL A 171 -20.86 14.93 9.17
C VAL A 171 -21.45 15.53 10.45
N ARG A 172 -20.63 16.16 11.31
CA ARG A 172 -21.11 16.80 12.55
C ARG A 172 -22.09 17.96 12.28
N VAL A 173 -21.85 18.74 11.23
CA VAL A 173 -22.66 19.93 10.90
C VAL A 173 -23.94 19.57 10.14
N THR A 174 -23.83 18.72 9.11
CA THR A 174 -24.95 18.39 8.21
C THR A 174 -25.78 17.22 8.68
N ARG A 175 -25.21 16.34 9.54
CA ARG A 175 -25.78 15.09 10.07
C ARG A 175 -26.15 14.02 9.06
N VAL A 176 -26.30 14.36 7.78
CA VAL A 176 -26.59 13.44 6.69
C VAL A 176 -25.79 13.87 5.46
N LEU A 177 -24.90 13.00 4.99
CA LEU A 177 -24.18 13.21 3.74
C LEU A 177 -25.01 12.67 2.57
N THR A 178 -25.05 13.40 1.46
CA THR A 178 -25.64 12.86 0.23
C THR A 178 -24.79 11.70 -0.29
N GLN A 179 -25.40 10.69 -0.92
CA GLN A 179 -24.66 9.55 -1.47
C GLN A 179 -23.59 9.95 -2.50
N ARG A 180 -23.82 11.02 -3.27
CA ARG A 180 -22.78 11.59 -4.16
C ARG A 180 -21.55 12.04 -3.38
N ARG A 181 -21.75 12.75 -2.26
CA ARG A 181 -20.65 13.18 -1.38
C ARG A 181 -19.91 12.01 -0.75
N ILE A 182 -20.64 10.99 -0.32
CA ILE A 182 -20.05 9.74 0.20
C ILE A 182 -19.13 9.11 -0.87
N ALA A 183 -19.63 8.96 -2.10
CA ALA A 183 -18.84 8.41 -3.21
C ALA A 183 -17.59 9.25 -3.51
N ASP A 184 -17.71 10.57 -3.55
CA ASP A 184 -16.57 11.48 -3.74
C ASP A 184 -15.49 11.27 -2.65
N HIS A 185 -15.89 11.09 -1.39
CA HIS A 185 -14.95 10.85 -0.29
C HIS A 185 -14.29 9.47 -0.35
N VAL A 186 -15.03 8.43 -0.70
CA VAL A 186 -14.47 7.07 -0.88
C VAL A 186 -13.37 7.09 -1.93
N ILE A 187 -13.60 7.74 -3.07
CA ILE A 187 -12.59 7.90 -4.14
C ILE A 187 -11.33 8.60 -3.59
N VAL A 188 -11.50 9.73 -2.90
CA VAL A 188 -10.38 10.48 -2.34
C VAL A 188 -9.59 9.65 -1.32
N PHE A 189 -10.26 8.90 -0.45
CA PHE A 189 -9.57 8.05 0.52
C PHE A 189 -8.88 6.85 -0.13
N ASP A 190 -9.46 6.25 -1.16
CA ASP A 190 -8.80 5.18 -1.92
C ASP A 190 -7.51 5.68 -2.59
N GLU A 191 -7.58 6.84 -3.25
CA GLU A 191 -6.41 7.49 -3.85
C GLU A 191 -5.32 7.80 -2.81
N LEU A 192 -5.70 8.36 -1.65
CA LEU A 192 -4.75 8.72 -0.61
C LEU A 192 -4.12 7.49 0.05
N THR A 193 -4.91 6.47 0.37
CA THR A 193 -4.41 5.22 0.97
C THR A 193 -3.51 4.46 0.00
N SER A 194 -3.87 4.39 -1.29
CA SER A 194 -3.03 3.79 -2.33
C SER A 194 -1.70 4.54 -2.49
N ARG A 195 -1.74 5.88 -2.48
CA ARG A 195 -0.52 6.71 -2.55
C ARG A 195 0.38 6.52 -1.34
N ILE A 196 -0.17 6.43 -0.13
CA ILE A 196 0.61 6.15 1.09
C ILE A 196 1.29 4.79 0.98
N ALA A 197 0.56 3.76 0.53
CA ALA A 197 1.10 2.41 0.34
C ALA A 197 2.24 2.38 -0.69
N GLU A 198 2.08 3.04 -1.84
CA GLU A 198 3.12 3.15 -2.88
C GLU A 198 4.40 3.81 -2.32
N LEU A 199 4.26 4.90 -1.56
CA LEU A 199 5.39 5.61 -0.97
C LEU A 199 6.09 4.77 0.12
N CYS A 200 5.33 4.00 0.91
CA CYS A 200 5.89 3.03 1.86
C CYS A 200 6.68 1.93 1.13
N ALA A 201 6.17 1.40 0.02
CA ALA A 201 6.87 0.40 -0.79
C ALA A 201 8.18 0.95 -1.37
N ARG A 202 8.20 2.21 -1.80
CA ARG A 202 9.43 2.89 -2.26
C ARG A 202 10.47 3.03 -1.14
N ARG A 203 10.06 3.39 0.09
CA ARG A 203 10.95 3.40 1.27
C ARG A 203 11.49 2.00 1.56
N ALA A 204 10.62 0.99 1.55
CA ALA A 204 11.00 -0.40 1.81
C ALA A 204 12.04 -0.92 0.80
N ALA A 205 11.94 -0.53 -0.47
CA ALA A 205 12.94 -0.87 -1.48
C ALA A 205 14.33 -0.29 -1.16
N VAL A 206 14.40 0.94 -0.67
CA VAL A 206 15.65 1.58 -0.22
C VAL A 206 16.21 0.87 1.01
N VAL A 207 15.38 0.61 2.02
CA VAL A 207 15.78 -0.13 3.22
C VAL A 207 16.34 -1.50 2.88
N ALA A 208 15.65 -2.25 2.01
CA ALA A 208 16.11 -3.57 1.57
C ALA A 208 17.46 -3.50 0.86
N ALA A 209 17.68 -2.48 0.02
CA ALA A 209 18.95 -2.27 -0.66
C ALA A 209 20.09 -1.95 0.32
N VAL A 210 19.87 -1.07 1.31
CA VAL A 210 20.87 -0.80 2.36
C VAL A 210 21.19 -2.04 3.17
N ARG A 211 20.17 -2.80 3.58
CA ARG A 211 20.37 -4.03 4.38
C ARG A 211 21.05 -5.16 3.61
N SER A 212 21.05 -5.12 2.27
CA SER A 212 21.80 -6.06 1.44
C SER A 212 23.33 -5.89 1.53
N ALA A 213 23.79 -4.74 2.05
CA ALA A 213 25.19 -4.45 2.34
C ALA A 213 25.39 -4.28 3.86
N PRO A 214 25.30 -5.37 4.66
CA PRO A 214 25.32 -5.26 6.11
C PRO A 214 26.66 -4.73 6.61
N CYS A 215 26.63 -3.67 7.40
CA CYS A 215 27.80 -3.16 8.12
C CYS A 215 27.81 -3.69 9.55
N ASP A 216 28.78 -4.53 9.89
CA ASP A 216 29.08 -4.90 11.28
C ASP A 216 30.20 -3.98 11.81
N PRO A 217 29.85 -2.91 12.57
CA PRO A 217 30.84 -1.95 13.04
C PRO A 217 31.85 -2.60 14.00
N GLU A 218 31.43 -3.59 14.80
CA GLU A 218 32.32 -4.27 15.73
C GLU A 218 33.38 -5.08 14.97
N SER A 219 32.98 -5.79 13.92
CA SER A 219 33.92 -6.50 13.06
C SER A 219 34.94 -5.56 12.41
N VAL A 220 34.51 -4.42 11.84
CA VAL A 220 35.45 -3.48 11.20
C VAL A 220 36.40 -2.84 12.22
N VAL A 221 35.90 -2.44 13.39
CA VAL A 221 36.71 -1.88 14.48
C VAL A 221 37.73 -2.91 14.99
N ASN A 222 37.33 -4.18 15.14
CA ASN A 222 38.23 -5.24 15.58
C ASN A 222 39.33 -5.52 14.54
N VAL A 223 38.99 -5.50 13.25
CA VAL A 223 39.99 -5.62 12.17
C VAL A 223 40.96 -4.44 12.18
N LEU A 224 40.46 -3.21 12.33
CA LEU A 224 41.30 -2.01 12.42
C LEU A 224 42.23 -2.06 13.63
N ALA A 225 41.72 -2.42 14.81
CA ALA A 225 42.51 -2.54 16.03
C ALA A 225 43.60 -3.63 15.90
N ALA A 226 43.27 -4.78 15.32
CA ALA A 226 44.22 -5.85 15.06
C ALA A 226 45.31 -5.41 14.06
N LEU A 227 44.92 -4.68 13.01
CA LEU A 227 45.83 -4.10 12.02
C LEU A 227 46.81 -3.12 12.66
N MET A 228 46.31 -2.17 13.46
CA MET A 228 47.14 -1.20 14.16
C MET A 228 48.09 -1.89 15.14
N ALA A 229 47.63 -2.88 15.90
CA ALA A 229 48.46 -3.65 16.82
C ALA A 229 49.59 -4.41 16.08
N ALA A 230 49.25 -5.07 14.96
CA ALA A 230 50.24 -5.78 14.15
C ALA A 230 51.28 -4.83 13.51
N CYS A 231 50.86 -3.63 13.10
CA CYS A 231 51.77 -2.57 12.66
C CYS A 231 52.73 -2.16 13.79
N VAL A 232 52.21 -1.87 14.99
CA VAL A 232 53.04 -1.50 16.16
C VAL A 232 54.04 -2.60 16.52
N ASP A 233 53.62 -3.87 16.49
CA ASP A 233 54.50 -5.01 16.76
C ASP A 233 55.63 -5.11 15.74
N ALA A 234 55.32 -4.96 14.44
CA ALA A 234 56.34 -4.95 13.38
C ALA A 234 57.33 -3.78 13.55
N GLY A 235 56.83 -2.60 13.95
CA GLY A 235 57.66 -1.42 14.21
C GLY A 235 58.55 -1.55 15.46
N ARG A 236 58.27 -2.47 16.38
CA ARG A 236 59.07 -2.68 17.61
C ARG A 236 60.12 -3.78 17.50
N CYS A 237 60.12 -4.53 16.40
CA CYS A 237 61.09 -5.61 16.21
C CYS A 237 62.52 -5.04 16.06
N ASP A 238 63.44 -5.55 16.86
CA ASP A 238 64.86 -5.17 16.83
C ASP A 238 65.73 -6.19 16.06
N ASP A 239 65.21 -7.39 15.80
CA ASP A 239 65.85 -8.40 14.96
C ASP A 239 64.98 -8.82 13.78
N HIS A 240 65.63 -9.32 12.73
CA HIS A 240 65.00 -9.64 11.46
C HIS A 240 64.04 -10.83 11.54
N LEU A 241 64.28 -11.81 12.42
CA LEU A 241 63.42 -13.00 12.54
C LEU A 241 62.08 -12.63 13.21
N GLN A 242 62.11 -11.81 14.25
CA GLN A 242 60.90 -11.25 14.87
C GLN A 242 60.11 -10.40 13.88
N LEU A 243 60.81 -9.57 13.10
CA LEU A 243 60.19 -8.75 12.05
C LEU A 243 59.49 -9.60 10.99
N CYS A 244 60.13 -10.66 10.48
CA CYS A 244 59.50 -11.58 9.53
C CYS A 244 58.21 -12.18 10.08
N ALA A 245 58.23 -12.68 11.33
CA ALA A 245 57.03 -13.25 11.96
C ALA A 245 55.93 -12.20 12.19
N ALA A 246 56.29 -10.98 12.59
CA ALA A 246 55.33 -9.88 12.74
C ALA A 246 54.73 -9.44 11.41
N SER A 247 55.55 -9.33 10.36
CA SER A 247 55.11 -9.03 9.00
C SER A 247 54.16 -10.10 8.46
N GLU A 248 54.45 -11.39 8.63
CA GLU A 248 53.53 -12.47 8.22
C GLU A 248 52.16 -12.34 8.89
N ARG A 249 52.12 -12.07 10.20
CA ARG A 249 50.86 -11.82 10.92
C ARG A 249 50.12 -10.60 10.41
N LEU A 250 50.84 -9.50 10.16
CA LEU A 250 50.27 -8.30 9.56
C LEU A 250 49.63 -8.65 8.21
N MET A 251 50.38 -9.27 7.29
CA MET A 251 49.89 -9.58 5.94
C MET A 251 48.69 -10.53 5.91
N ALA A 252 48.54 -11.38 6.93
CA ALA A 252 47.40 -12.29 7.08
C ALA A 252 46.08 -11.57 7.43
N LEU A 253 46.13 -10.33 7.92
CA LEU A 253 44.92 -9.56 8.23
C LEU A 253 44.21 -9.07 6.96
N PRO A 254 42.87 -8.98 6.98
CA PRO A 254 42.12 -8.33 5.90
C PRO A 254 42.29 -6.80 5.97
N CYS A 255 42.12 -6.13 4.82
CA CYS A 255 41.94 -4.67 4.83
C CYS A 255 40.58 -4.37 5.47
N PRO A 256 40.48 -3.45 6.44
CA PRO A 256 39.18 -2.97 6.89
C PRO A 256 38.51 -2.23 5.73
N GLN A 257 37.23 -2.53 5.51
CA GLN A 257 36.39 -1.89 4.51
C GLN A 257 35.01 -1.66 5.08
N VAL A 258 34.39 -0.55 4.74
CA VAL A 258 33.01 -0.24 5.13
C VAL A 258 32.09 -0.56 3.95
N PRO A 259 31.18 -1.54 4.06
CA PRO A 259 30.30 -1.88 2.95
C PRO A 259 29.35 -0.71 2.65
N VAL A 260 29.21 -0.39 1.36
CA VAL A 260 28.32 0.67 0.86
C VAL A 260 27.36 0.07 -0.15
N ALA A 261 26.05 0.21 0.09
CA ALA A 261 25.03 -0.22 -0.85
C ALA A 261 25.05 0.63 -2.13
N ASP A 262 24.75 0.03 -3.27
CA ASP A 262 24.48 0.78 -4.48
C ASP A 262 23.01 1.18 -4.53
N LEU A 263 22.74 2.48 -4.38
CA LEU A 263 21.39 3.04 -4.44
C LEU A 263 21.15 3.89 -5.70
N GLU A 264 22.07 3.90 -6.68
CA GLU A 264 21.83 4.58 -7.96
C GLU A 264 20.51 4.15 -8.63
N PRO A 265 20.11 2.85 -8.62
CA PRO A 265 18.82 2.43 -9.19
C PRO A 265 17.60 3.04 -8.50
N LEU A 266 17.76 3.55 -7.27
CA LEU A 266 16.70 4.11 -6.43
C LEU A 266 16.84 5.63 -6.22
N ALA A 267 17.66 6.31 -7.02
CA ALA A 267 17.91 7.75 -6.91
C ALA A 267 16.62 8.59 -6.89
N GLY A 268 15.59 8.19 -7.63
CA GLY A 268 14.28 8.86 -7.64
C GLY A 268 13.49 8.74 -6.34
N ALA A 269 13.77 7.75 -5.49
CA ALA A 269 13.19 7.64 -4.14
C ALA A 269 13.96 8.48 -3.12
N LEU A 270 15.29 8.55 -3.25
CA LEU A 270 16.16 9.33 -2.39
C LEU A 270 15.93 10.85 -2.59
N GLY A 271 15.86 11.29 -3.84
CA GLY A 271 15.83 12.71 -4.19
C GLY A 271 17.22 13.27 -4.49
N ALA A 272 17.25 14.40 -5.20
CA ALA A 272 18.50 15.05 -5.61
C ALA A 272 19.32 15.59 -4.43
N ASP A 273 18.65 15.96 -3.34
CA ASP A 273 19.26 16.54 -2.14
C ASP A 273 19.64 15.47 -1.08
N SER A 274 19.55 14.19 -1.41
CA SER A 274 19.95 13.11 -0.49
C SER A 274 21.45 13.15 -0.21
N LEU A 275 21.82 13.10 1.06
CA LEU A 275 23.22 13.01 1.49
C LEU A 275 23.83 11.62 1.26
N TRP A 276 23.02 10.63 0.86
CA TRP A 276 23.49 9.26 0.63
C TRP A 276 24.64 9.21 -0.37
N PHE A 277 24.51 9.90 -1.52
CA PHE A 277 25.53 9.83 -2.57
C PHE A 277 26.84 10.50 -2.15
N GLU A 278 26.76 11.58 -1.37
CA GLU A 278 27.95 12.24 -0.80
C GLU A 278 28.62 11.34 0.24
N LEU A 279 27.85 10.73 1.14
CA LEU A 279 28.33 9.77 2.13
C LEU A 279 28.96 8.55 1.45
N ALA A 280 28.28 7.93 0.50
CA ALA A 280 28.77 6.79 -0.26
C ALA A 280 30.08 7.11 -1.00
N ALA A 281 30.17 8.29 -1.62
CA ALA A 281 31.40 8.75 -2.26
C ALA A 281 32.52 9.00 -1.24
N HIS A 282 32.20 9.52 -0.06
CA HIS A 282 33.18 9.71 1.01
C HIS A 282 33.72 8.38 1.54
N ILE A 283 32.84 7.41 1.85
CA ILE A 283 33.22 6.08 2.31
C ILE A 283 34.09 5.39 1.26
N ARG A 284 33.71 5.42 -0.02
CA ARG A 284 34.53 4.84 -1.11
C ARG A 284 35.93 5.45 -1.17
N ARG A 285 36.06 6.77 -1.00
CA ARG A 285 37.38 7.44 -0.94
C ARG A 285 38.22 6.96 0.24
N VAL A 286 37.60 6.76 1.41
CA VAL A 286 38.29 6.25 2.61
C VAL A 286 38.70 4.79 2.40
N ASP A 287 37.82 3.95 1.87
CA ASP A 287 38.12 2.54 1.54
C ASP A 287 39.24 2.43 0.50
N ASP A 288 39.24 3.27 -0.54
CA ASP A 288 40.31 3.34 -1.54
C ASP A 288 41.65 3.74 -0.91
N GLY A 289 41.63 4.71 0.02
CA GLY A 289 42.80 5.12 0.81
C GLY A 289 43.34 3.98 1.68
N MET A 290 42.47 3.31 2.42
CA MET A 290 42.83 2.13 3.22
C MET A 290 43.39 1.00 2.35
N ALA A 291 42.77 0.73 1.20
CA ALA A 291 43.23 -0.29 0.27
C ALA A 291 44.58 0.05 -0.36
N ALA A 292 44.82 1.33 -0.69
CA ALA A 292 46.11 1.80 -1.20
C ALA A 292 47.21 1.65 -0.13
N LEU A 293 46.96 2.14 1.09
CA LEU A 293 47.88 1.97 2.20
C LEU A 293 48.20 0.49 2.47
N TRP A 294 47.16 -0.36 2.42
CA TRP A 294 47.32 -1.79 2.63
C TRP A 294 48.16 -2.48 1.55
N ARG A 295 47.95 -2.09 0.28
CA ARG A 295 48.74 -2.57 -0.85
C ARG A 295 50.20 -2.15 -0.72
N ASP A 296 50.45 -0.92 -0.30
CA ASP A 296 51.80 -0.36 -0.14
C ASP A 296 52.57 -1.04 1.00
N LEU A 297 51.90 -1.31 2.14
CA LEU A 297 52.47 -2.10 3.23
C LEU A 297 52.84 -3.51 2.75
N ARG A 298 51.94 -4.17 2.01
CA ARG A 298 52.17 -5.50 1.42
C ARG A 298 53.35 -5.54 0.46
N ALA A 299 53.48 -4.53 -0.40
CA ALA A 299 54.57 -4.46 -1.37
C ALA A 299 55.94 -4.27 -0.69
N GLN A 300 56.00 -3.51 0.40
CA GLN A 300 57.26 -3.17 1.08
C GLN A 300 57.73 -4.24 2.08
N ALA A 301 56.79 -5.03 2.64
CA ALA A 301 57.04 -5.97 3.73
C ALA A 301 58.22 -6.94 3.47
N ALA A 302 58.37 -7.43 2.23
CA ALA A 302 59.43 -8.37 1.87
C ALA A 302 60.85 -7.79 1.96
N SER A 303 60.99 -6.45 1.96
CA SER A 303 62.27 -5.74 1.97
C SER A 303 62.58 -5.04 3.30
N TRP A 304 61.75 -5.23 4.32
CA TRP A 304 61.92 -4.49 5.58
C TRP A 304 63.16 -4.94 6.37
N THR A 305 63.95 -3.95 6.76
CA THR A 305 64.88 -4.03 7.90
C THR A 305 64.18 -3.48 9.15
N PRO A 306 64.66 -3.79 10.37
CA PRO A 306 64.13 -3.21 11.61
C PRO A 306 64.03 -1.67 11.59
N GLU A 307 65.02 -0.96 11.05
CA GLU A 307 64.94 0.51 10.95
C GLU A 307 63.94 0.99 9.90
N ALA A 308 63.88 0.34 8.74
CA ALA A 308 62.93 0.70 7.68
C ALA A 308 61.48 0.40 8.09
N ALA A 309 61.24 -0.72 8.75
CA ALA A 309 59.92 -1.10 9.27
C ALA A 309 59.37 -0.05 10.23
N ARG A 310 60.21 0.44 11.17
CA ARG A 310 59.85 1.55 12.08
C ARG A 310 59.31 2.77 11.34
N ALA A 311 60.06 3.25 10.35
CA ALA A 311 59.70 4.46 9.61
C ALA A 311 58.41 4.25 8.79
N VAL A 312 58.28 3.09 8.14
CA VAL A 312 57.09 2.73 7.34
C VAL A 312 55.85 2.57 8.22
N VAL A 313 55.96 1.89 9.35
CA VAL A 313 54.87 1.67 10.32
C VAL A 313 54.41 2.99 10.93
N VAL A 314 55.31 3.87 11.36
CA VAL A 314 54.95 5.16 11.94
C VAL A 314 54.15 6.00 10.94
N ARG A 315 54.59 6.04 9.68
CA ARG A 315 53.85 6.71 8.61
C ARG A 315 52.49 6.07 8.39
N ALA A 316 52.44 4.74 8.25
CA ALA A 316 51.18 4.04 8.01
C ALA A 316 50.16 4.23 9.14
N LEU A 317 50.59 4.26 10.40
CA LEU A 317 49.70 4.55 11.53
C LEU A 317 49.20 6.00 11.51
N ALA A 318 50.04 6.96 11.10
CA ALA A 318 49.60 8.34 10.91
C ALA A 318 48.58 8.45 9.75
N ASP A 319 48.86 7.81 8.62
CA ASP A 319 47.95 7.76 7.48
C ASP A 319 46.60 7.10 7.85
N MET A 320 46.61 6.03 8.68
CA MET A 320 45.38 5.41 9.19
C MET A 320 44.57 6.32 10.13
N ASP A 321 45.25 7.14 10.94
CA ASP A 321 44.60 8.10 11.86
C ASP A 321 44.02 9.31 11.09
N GLU A 322 44.66 9.70 9.99
CA GLU A 322 44.16 10.73 9.06
C GLU A 322 42.97 10.24 8.22
N LEU A 323 42.86 8.92 7.99
CA LEU A 323 41.71 8.33 7.31
C LEU A 323 40.51 8.29 8.24
N ASP A 324 39.42 8.97 7.84
CA ASP A 324 38.22 9.17 8.66
C ASP A 324 37.28 7.94 8.72
N LEU A 325 37.87 6.75 8.86
CA LEU A 325 37.18 5.46 8.85
C LEU A 325 36.17 5.33 10.01
N MET A 326 36.53 5.85 11.18
CA MET A 326 35.65 5.81 12.36
C MET A 326 34.42 6.71 12.20
N THR A 327 34.52 7.82 11.47
CA THR A 327 33.36 8.64 11.13
C THR A 327 32.51 7.95 10.08
N CYS A 328 33.12 7.38 9.03
CA CYS A 328 32.39 6.57 8.03
C CYS A 328 31.58 5.43 8.67
N LEU A 329 32.16 4.69 9.61
CA LEU A 329 31.47 3.63 10.35
C LEU A 329 30.30 4.16 11.17
N ARG A 330 30.49 5.29 11.86
CA ARG A 330 29.44 5.92 12.67
C ARG A 330 28.27 6.37 11.81
N GLU A 331 28.54 6.99 10.67
CA GLU A 331 27.49 7.40 9.73
C GLU A 331 26.74 6.18 9.17
N MET A 332 27.43 5.08 8.84
CA MET A 332 26.75 3.85 8.42
C MET A 332 25.89 3.23 9.53
N VAL A 333 26.34 3.27 10.79
CA VAL A 333 25.51 2.86 11.93
C VAL A 333 24.26 3.75 12.07
N ASN A 334 24.40 5.06 11.87
CA ASN A 334 23.26 5.98 11.86
C ASN A 334 22.27 5.62 10.74
N VAL A 335 22.77 5.37 9.52
CA VAL A 335 21.94 4.94 8.38
C VAL A 335 21.19 3.65 8.71
N HIS A 336 21.85 2.63 9.26
CA HIS A 336 21.17 1.41 9.67
C HIS A 336 20.11 1.67 10.76
N GLY A 337 20.41 2.52 11.74
CA GLY A 337 19.43 2.95 12.75
C GLY A 337 18.21 3.65 12.13
N TRP A 338 18.41 4.49 11.10
CA TRP A 338 17.30 5.09 10.35
C TRP A 338 16.49 4.04 9.58
N THR A 339 17.13 3.01 9.01
CA THR A 339 16.39 1.93 8.32
C THR A 339 15.48 1.14 9.26
N ASP A 340 15.89 0.93 10.51
CA ASP A 340 15.04 0.25 11.51
C ASP A 340 13.82 1.10 11.86
N GLN A 341 14.01 2.41 12.05
CA GLN A 341 12.90 3.34 12.29
C GLN A 341 11.92 3.39 11.10
N VAL A 342 12.44 3.40 9.87
CA VAL A 342 11.63 3.40 8.65
C VAL A 342 10.72 2.17 8.59
N ASP A 343 11.22 0.99 8.95
CA ASP A 343 10.43 -0.24 8.95
C ASP A 343 9.31 -0.20 10.00
N GLU A 344 9.61 0.26 11.22
CA GLU A 344 8.60 0.43 12.27
C GLU A 344 7.49 1.41 11.83
N GLU A 345 7.87 2.53 11.22
CA GLU A 345 6.91 3.51 10.70
C GLU A 345 6.09 2.97 9.53
N ASN A 346 6.72 2.29 8.57
CA ASN A 346 6.03 1.70 7.43
C ASN A 346 5.02 0.64 7.88
N ALA A 347 5.33 -0.15 8.91
CA ALA A 347 4.38 -1.11 9.49
C ALA A 347 3.15 -0.40 10.08
N ARG A 348 3.34 0.67 10.86
CA ARG A 348 2.21 1.45 11.40
C ARG A 348 1.40 2.16 10.31
N LEU A 349 2.04 2.64 9.25
CA LEU A 349 1.36 3.24 8.10
C LEU A 349 0.58 2.20 7.29
N ALA A 350 1.09 0.97 7.19
CA ALA A 350 0.34 -0.13 6.60
C ALA A 350 -0.91 -0.45 7.43
N GLU A 351 -0.82 -0.51 8.76
CA GLU A 351 -1.99 -0.69 9.63
C GLU A 351 -3.02 0.45 9.48
N LEU A 352 -2.56 1.70 9.34
CA LEU A 352 -3.42 2.85 9.04
C LEU A 352 -4.16 2.66 7.71
N VAL A 353 -3.43 2.32 6.65
CA VAL A 353 -3.97 2.11 5.30
C VAL A 353 -4.97 0.95 5.30
N ASP A 354 -4.60 -0.20 5.87
CA ASP A 354 -5.45 -1.39 5.92
C ASP A 354 -6.71 -1.14 6.76
N GLY A 355 -6.58 -0.42 7.88
CA GLY A 355 -7.71 -0.02 8.71
C GLY A 355 -8.67 0.92 7.97
N ALA A 356 -8.15 1.93 7.28
CA ALA A 356 -8.95 2.85 6.48
C ALA A 356 -9.65 2.14 5.32
N ARG A 357 -8.91 1.31 4.57
CA ARG A 357 -9.45 0.52 3.45
C ARG A 357 -10.52 -0.47 3.92
N GLY A 358 -10.27 -1.17 5.03
CA GLY A 358 -11.21 -2.11 5.62
C GLY A 358 -12.51 -1.46 6.07
N VAL A 359 -12.45 -0.27 6.68
CA VAL A 359 -13.63 0.52 7.05
C VAL A 359 -14.44 0.96 5.82
N LEU A 360 -13.75 1.32 4.73
CA LEU A 360 -14.39 1.74 3.48
C LEU A 360 -14.83 0.57 2.59
N GLY A 361 -14.56 -0.67 2.99
CA GLY A 361 -14.84 -1.87 2.19
C GLY A 361 -14.00 -1.99 0.92
N LEU A 362 -12.84 -1.32 0.89
CA LEU A 362 -11.85 -1.36 -0.18
C LEU A 362 -10.91 -2.55 0.07
N THR A 363 -10.76 -3.45 -0.91
CA THR A 363 -9.83 -4.60 -0.84
C THR A 363 -8.49 -4.29 -1.45
#